data_AF-A0AAW0J999-F1
#
_entry.id   AF-A0AAW0J999-F1
#
_cell.length_a   1.000
_cell.length_b   1.000
_cell.length_c   1.000
_cell.angle_alpha   90.00
_cell.angle_beta   90.00
_cell.angle_gamma   90.00
#
_symmetry.space_group_name_H-M   'P 1'
#
loop_
_entity.id
_entity.type
_entity.pdbx_description
1 polymer ?
#
loop_
_entity_poly.entity_id
_entity_poly.type
_entity_poly.pdbx_seq_one_letter_code
_entity_poly.pdbx_strand_id
1 'polypeptide(L)'
;MNRIPELLPPVDMFVTTADPVLEPTIITVNTVLSLLAVDYPANKLACYVSDDGCSPLTLYSLIEASKFANLWVLFCKKYNIQVRAPFRYFCSRESILPGDHSPGFQMEWKKMKVIEPDYASK
;
A
#
# COMPACT_ATOMS: atom_id res chain seq x y z
N MET A 1 9.96 5.84 23.96
CA MET A 1 10.03 4.57 23.20
C MET A 1 11.39 4.51 22.54
N ASN A 2 12.19 3.50 22.90
CA ASN A 2 13.58 3.37 22.49
C ASN A 2 13.69 3.23 20.97
N ARG A 3 14.56 4.05 20.36
CA ARG A 3 14.89 3.99 18.92
C ARG A 3 15.73 2.73 18.66
N ILE A 4 15.07 1.62 18.32
CA ILE A 4 15.68 0.40 17.74
C ILE A 4 15.84 0.43 16.18
N PRO A 5 15.56 1.49 15.38
CA PRO A 5 15.67 1.42 13.91
C PRO A 5 17.03 0.92 13.38
N GLU A 6 18.13 1.23 14.06
CA GLU A 6 19.48 0.90 13.59
C GLU A 6 19.83 -0.59 13.75
N LEU A 7 19.23 -1.30 14.70
CA LEU A 7 19.51 -2.73 14.96
C LEU A 7 18.64 -3.71 14.16
N LEU A 8 17.65 -3.20 13.42
CA LEU A 8 16.78 -4.04 12.60
C LEU A 8 17.55 -4.66 11.41
N PRO A 9 17.37 -5.94 11.07
CA PRO A 9 18.02 -6.55 9.90
C PRO A 9 17.38 -6.07 8.59
N PRO A 10 18.06 -6.18 7.43
CA PRO A 10 17.38 -6.10 6.13
C PRO A 10 16.30 -7.18 6.01
N VAL A 11 15.16 -6.84 5.39
CA VAL A 11 14.03 -7.75 5.16
C VAL A 11 13.58 -7.64 3.70
N ASP A 12 13.59 -8.80 3.03
CA ASP A 12 13.08 -8.95 1.68
C ASP A 12 11.69 -9.60 1.72
N MET A 13 10.71 -8.96 1.11
CA MET A 13 9.34 -9.43 1.03
C MET A 13 9.07 -9.91 -0.39
N PHE A 14 8.59 -11.13 -0.53
CA PHE A 14 8.22 -11.71 -1.82
C PHE A 14 6.71 -11.82 -1.94
N VAL A 15 6.18 -11.29 -3.04
CA VAL A 15 4.78 -11.45 -3.46
C VAL A 15 4.78 -12.25 -4.74
N THR A 16 4.05 -13.35 -4.78
CA THR A 16 3.94 -14.21 -5.96
C THR A 16 2.52 -14.16 -6.48
N THR A 17 2.36 -14.14 -7.80
CA THR A 17 1.08 -14.30 -8.48
C THR A 17 1.28 -15.15 -9.73
N ALA A 18 0.28 -15.94 -10.11
CA ALA A 18 0.40 -16.92 -11.19
C ALA A 18 -0.69 -16.78 -12.26
N ASP A 19 -1.88 -16.31 -11.91
CA ASP A 19 -3.00 -16.21 -12.85
C ASP A 19 -3.84 -14.96 -12.52
N PRO A 20 -3.86 -13.92 -13.38
CA PRO A 20 -4.59 -12.69 -13.10
C PRO A 20 -6.12 -12.85 -13.10
N VAL A 21 -6.66 -13.96 -13.61
CA VAL A 21 -8.10 -14.28 -13.59
C VAL A 21 -8.48 -14.91 -12.26
N LEU A 22 -7.67 -15.85 -11.76
CA LEU A 22 -7.91 -16.50 -10.47
C LEU A 22 -7.45 -15.63 -9.29
N GLU A 23 -6.44 -14.80 -9.51
CA GLU A 23 -5.83 -13.89 -8.54
C GLU A 23 -5.97 -12.44 -9.06
N PRO A 24 -7.07 -11.76 -8.73
CA PRO A 24 -7.32 -10.44 -9.26
C PRO A 24 -6.16 -9.48 -8.96
N THR A 25 -5.66 -8.83 -10.01
CA THR A 25 -4.47 -7.94 -9.96
C THR A 25 -4.56 -6.91 -8.83
N ILE A 26 -5.76 -6.41 -8.56
CA ILE A 26 -6.02 -5.44 -7.49
C ILE A 26 -5.63 -5.96 -6.10
N ILE A 27 -5.76 -7.26 -5.84
CA ILE A 27 -5.37 -7.88 -4.57
C ILE A 27 -3.85 -7.94 -4.44
N THR A 28 -3.15 -8.30 -5.51
CA THR A 28 -1.69 -8.30 -5.58
C THR A 28 -1.14 -6.89 -5.33
N VAL A 29 -1.68 -5.88 -6.01
CA VAL A 29 -1.28 -4.48 -5.83
C VAL A 29 -1.56 -3.97 -4.42
N ASN A 30 -2.72 -4.26 -3.85
CA ASN A 30 -3.05 -3.87 -2.48
C ASN A 30 -2.10 -4.50 -1.45
N THR A 31 -1.69 -5.74 -1.69
CA THR A 31 -0.71 -6.45 -0.87
C THR A 31 0.65 -5.73 -0.94
N VAL A 32 1.14 -5.42 -2.15
CA VAL A 32 2.38 -4.65 -2.35
C VAL A 32 2.33 -3.29 -1.65
N LEU A 33 1.26 -2.52 -1.84
CA LEU A 33 1.10 -1.20 -1.19
C LEU A 33 1.06 -1.30 0.33
N SER A 34 0.42 -2.35 0.87
CA SER A 34 0.40 -2.61 2.31
C SER A 34 1.79 -2.93 2.85
N LEU A 35 2.58 -3.73 2.13
CA LEU A 35 3.95 -4.10 2.50
C LEU A 35 4.90 -2.90 2.44
N LEU A 36 4.78 -2.04 1.42
CA LEU A 36 5.60 -0.83 1.31
C LEU A 36 5.31 0.20 2.42
N ALA A 37 4.12 0.15 3.03
CA ALA A 37 3.69 1.06 4.07
C ALA A 37 4.00 0.58 5.50
N VAL A 38 4.61 -0.59 5.69
CA VAL A 38 4.93 -1.11 7.04
C VAL A 38 5.89 -0.18 7.79
N ASP A 39 5.81 -0.22 9.12
CA ASP A 39 6.66 0.60 9.99
C ASP A 39 8.05 -0.05 10.15
N TYR A 40 8.88 0.14 9.12
CA TYR A 40 10.27 -0.33 9.07
C TYR A 40 11.15 0.71 8.34
N PRO A 41 12.47 0.74 8.62
CA PRO A 41 13.40 1.59 7.88
C PRO A 41 13.37 1.27 6.38
N ALA A 42 13.12 2.29 5.56
CA ALA A 42 12.96 2.12 4.10
C ALA A 42 14.22 1.58 3.42
N ASN A 43 15.41 1.89 3.96
CA ASN A 43 16.68 1.36 3.47
C ASN A 43 16.96 -0.10 3.87
N LYS A 44 16.04 -0.72 4.63
CA LYS A 44 16.12 -2.11 5.09
C LYS A 44 14.93 -2.95 4.64
N LEU A 45 14.06 -2.41 3.79
CA LEU A 45 12.97 -3.14 3.17
C LEU A 45 13.20 -3.21 1.67
N ALA A 46 13.02 -4.40 1.11
CA ALA A 46 12.80 -4.58 -0.32
C ALA A 46 11.53 -5.41 -0.53
N CYS A 47 10.79 -5.10 -1.60
CA CYS A 47 9.61 -5.84 -2.01
C CYS A 47 9.80 -6.32 -3.44
N TYR A 48 9.72 -7.62 -3.64
CA TYR A 48 9.86 -8.30 -4.92
C TYR A 48 8.52 -8.89 -5.31
N VAL A 49 8.15 -8.75 -6.58
CA VAL A 49 6.95 -9.36 -7.14
C VAL A 49 7.37 -10.34 -8.24
N SER A 50 6.96 -11.59 -8.11
CA SER A 50 7.10 -12.62 -9.14
C SER A 50 5.73 -12.88 -9.76
N ASP A 51 5.63 -12.75 -11.07
CA ASP A 51 4.40 -13.00 -11.84
C ASP A 51 4.64 -14.13 -12.84
N ASP A 52 4.22 -15.34 -12.49
CA ASP A 52 4.36 -16.52 -13.35
C ASP A 52 3.38 -16.48 -14.53
N GLY A 53 2.30 -15.70 -14.42
CA GLY A 53 1.30 -15.49 -15.47
C GLY A 53 1.75 -14.53 -16.57
N CYS A 54 2.90 -13.86 -16.39
CA CYS A 54 3.44 -12.87 -17.31
C CYS A 54 2.39 -11.83 -17.76
N SER A 55 1.52 -11.39 -16.84
CA SER A 55 0.34 -10.60 -17.16
C SER A 55 0.71 -9.14 -17.44
N PRO A 56 0.44 -8.61 -18.64
CA PRO A 56 0.64 -7.19 -18.93
C PRO A 56 -0.18 -6.28 -18.02
N LEU A 57 -1.35 -6.76 -17.58
CA LEU A 57 -2.21 -6.06 -16.63
C LEU A 57 -1.54 -5.96 -15.26
N THR A 58 -0.95 -7.05 -14.76
CA THR A 58 -0.21 -7.05 -13.49
C THR A 58 0.93 -6.04 -13.52
N LEU A 59 1.72 -6.04 -14.60
CA LEU A 59 2.81 -5.08 -14.79
C LEU A 59 2.29 -3.63 -14.80
N TYR A 60 1.25 -3.34 -15.59
CA TYR A 60 0.67 -2.01 -15.68
C TYR A 60 0.16 -1.52 -14.32
N SER A 61 -0.59 -2.35 -13.61
CA SER A 61 -1.15 -1.99 -12.31
C SER A 61 -0.06 -1.79 -11.25
N LEU A 62 1.04 -2.56 -11.29
CA LEU A 62 2.21 -2.32 -10.42
C LEU A 62 2.90 -0.99 -10.73
N ILE A 63 3.00 -0.59 -12.01
CA ILE A 63 3.55 0.72 -12.41
C ILE A 63 2.68 1.85 -11.84
N GLU A 64 1.36 1.80 -12.01
CA GLU A 64 0.48 2.83 -11.46
C GLU A 64 0.48 2.83 -9.92
N ALA A 65 0.49 1.65 -9.30
CA ALA A 65 0.62 1.50 -7.86
C ALA A 65 1.92 2.11 -7.32
N SER A 66 3.04 1.98 -8.04
CA SER A 66 4.31 2.59 -7.62
C SER A 66 4.24 4.11 -7.54
N LYS A 67 3.49 4.75 -8.45
CA LYS A 67 3.26 6.21 -8.40
C LYS A 67 2.41 6.57 -7.19
N PHE A 68 1.34 5.83 -6.94
CA PHE A 68 0.46 6.02 -5.80
C PHE A 68 1.17 5.75 -4.45
N ALA A 69 2.09 4.78 -4.39
CA ALA A 69 2.83 4.42 -3.19
C ALA A 69 3.55 5.62 -2.56
N ASN A 70 4.07 6.54 -3.37
CA ASN A 70 4.71 7.78 -2.88
C ASN A 70 3.77 8.63 -2.02
N LEU A 71 2.47 8.62 -2.32
CA LEU A 71 1.45 9.36 -1.57
C LEU A 71 0.94 8.51 -0.40
N TRP A 72 0.59 7.25 -0.67
CA TRP A 72 -0.03 6.35 0.29
C TRP A 72 0.87 6.00 1.47
N VAL A 73 2.15 5.68 1.22
CA VAL A 73 3.11 5.32 2.27
C VAL A 73 3.34 6.50 3.22
N LEU A 74 3.46 7.71 2.68
CA LEU A 74 3.61 8.93 3.49
C LEU A 74 2.35 9.20 4.32
N PHE A 75 1.17 9.07 3.72
CA PHE A 75 -0.10 9.20 4.43
C PHE A 75 -0.22 8.19 5.58
N CYS A 76 0.09 6.91 5.33
CA CYS A 76 0.06 5.85 6.33
C CYS A 76 0.97 6.16 7.52
N LYS A 77 2.21 6.58 7.25
CA LYS A 77 3.19 6.90 8.29
C LYS A 77 2.80 8.15 9.08
N LYS A 78 2.37 9.22 8.38
CA LYS A 78 1.99 10.49 8.98
C LYS A 78 0.82 10.36 9.96
N TYR A 79 -0.19 9.58 9.60
CA TYR A 79 -1.42 9.43 10.39
C TYR A 79 -1.51 8.10 11.12
N ASN A 80 -0.41 7.34 11.18
CA ASN A 80 -0.33 6.04 11.82
C ASN A 80 -1.49 5.10 11.43
N ILE A 81 -1.76 5.01 10.13
CA ILE A 81 -2.84 4.19 9.59
C ILE A 81 -2.54 2.71 9.86
N GLN A 82 -3.48 2.02 10.51
CA GLN A 82 -3.34 0.61 10.90
C GLN A 82 -3.62 -0.35 9.74
N VAL A 83 -4.67 -0.08 8.95
CA VAL A 83 -5.02 -0.87 7.76
C VAL A 83 -4.33 -0.25 6.55
N ARG A 84 -3.23 -0.88 6.12
CA ARG A 84 -2.35 -0.32 5.09
C ARG A 84 -2.62 -0.80 3.68
N ALA A 85 -3.53 -1.76 3.51
CA ALA A 85 -4.10 -2.11 2.21
C ALA A 85 -5.20 -1.09 1.85
N PRO A 86 -5.02 -0.24 0.82
CA PRO A 86 -5.94 0.85 0.48
C PRO A 86 -7.40 0.40 0.30
N PHE A 87 -7.63 -0.66 -0.50
CA PHE A 87 -8.95 -1.20 -0.76
C PHE A 87 -9.66 -1.57 0.55
N ARG A 88 -8.96 -2.29 1.43
CA ARG A 88 -9.51 -2.68 2.73
C ARG A 88 -9.72 -1.49 3.65
N TYR A 89 -8.82 -0.51 3.62
CA TYR A 89 -8.94 0.72 4.38
C TYR A 89 -10.21 1.48 3.97
N PHE A 90 -10.39 1.78 2.69
CA PHE A 90 -11.53 2.59 2.22
C PHE A 90 -12.87 1.83 2.21
N CYS A 91 -12.86 0.49 2.12
CA CYS A 91 -14.08 -0.32 2.23
C CYS A 91 -14.56 -0.54 3.68
N SER A 92 -13.68 -0.41 4.68
CA SER A 92 -14.09 -0.58 6.08
C SER A 92 -14.93 0.61 6.56
N ARG A 93 -16.05 0.34 7.25
CA ARG A 93 -16.83 1.40 7.93
C ARG A 93 -16.09 2.00 9.12
N GLU A 94 -15.13 1.28 9.69
CA GLU A 94 -14.33 1.71 10.84
C GLU A 94 -13.21 2.70 10.45
N SER A 95 -12.80 2.75 9.18
CA SER A 95 -11.80 3.72 8.70
C SER A 95 -12.33 5.16 8.62
N ILE A 96 -13.65 5.33 8.74
CA ILE A 96 -14.35 6.63 8.84
C ILE A 96 -14.09 7.29 10.21
N LEU A 97 -13.55 6.55 11.19
CA LEU A 97 -13.16 7.07 12.49
C LEU A 97 -11.62 7.08 12.61
N PRO A 98 -10.92 8.02 11.98
CA PRO A 98 -9.56 8.30 12.36
C PRO A 98 -9.60 8.90 13.77
N GLY A 99 -8.73 8.44 14.66
CA GLY A 99 -8.52 9.10 15.95
C GLY A 99 -8.06 10.56 15.83
N ASP A 100 -7.73 11.02 14.60
CA ASP A 100 -7.39 12.40 14.28
C ASP A 100 -8.43 13.03 13.32
N HIS A 101 -9.25 13.92 13.87
CA HIS A 101 -10.26 14.68 13.11
C HIS A 101 -9.73 16.01 12.56
N SER A 102 -8.40 16.22 12.54
CA SER A 102 -7.82 17.48 12.07
C SER A 102 -8.26 17.83 10.63
N PRO A 103 -8.46 19.13 10.32
CA PRO A 103 -8.81 19.56 8.96
C PRO A 103 -7.78 19.11 7.91
N GLY A 104 -6.50 19.05 8.30
CA GLY A 104 -5.41 18.56 7.45
C GLY A 104 -5.57 17.09 7.09
N PHE A 105 -5.89 16.24 8.07
CA PHE A 105 -6.21 14.83 7.83
C PHE A 105 -7.37 14.68 6.84
N GLN A 106 -8.48 15.38 7.06
CA GLN A 106 -9.67 15.25 6.20
C GLN A 106 -9.39 15.64 4.75
N MET A 107 -8.60 16.68 4.53
CA MET A 107 -8.20 17.10 3.18
C MET A 107 -7.31 16.05 2.50
N GLU A 108 -6.31 15.51 3.19
CA GLU A 108 -5.42 14.50 2.64
C GLU A 108 -6.13 13.16 2.42
N TRP A 109 -6.98 12.74 3.35
CA TRP A 109 -7.81 11.54 3.22
C TRP A 109 -8.73 11.60 1.99
N LYS A 110 -9.39 12.75 1.76
CA LYS A 110 -10.22 12.95 0.56
C LYS A 110 -9.40 12.81 -0.72
N LYS A 111 -8.18 13.35 -0.75
CA LYS A 111 -7.27 13.18 -1.90
C LYS A 111 -6.90 11.71 -2.11
N MET A 112 -6.53 10.98 -1.05
CA MET A 112 -6.19 9.56 -1.16
C MET A 112 -7.36 8.73 -1.71
N LYS A 113 -8.57 8.99 -1.22
CA LYS A 113 -9.79 8.30 -1.67
C LYS A 113 -10.12 8.56 -3.14
N VAL A 114 -9.75 9.71 -3.69
CA VAL A 114 -9.99 10.06 -5.11
C VAL A 114 -8.94 9.44 -6.04
N ILE A 115 -7.71 9.23 -5.56
CA ILE A 115 -6.60 8.69 -6.37
C ILE A 115 -6.56 7.15 -6.34
N GLU A 116 -7.01 6.54 -5.24
CA GLU A 116 -7.11 5.08 -5.10
C GLU A 116 -7.80 4.34 -6.27
N PRO A 117 -8.88 4.87 -6.88
CA PRO A 117 -9.57 4.21 -8.00
C PRO A 117 -8.71 4.06 -9.26
N ASP A 118 -7.67 4.87 -9.48
CA ASP A 118 -6.99 4.94 -10.78
C ASP A 118 -6.25 3.65 -11.16
N TYR A 119 -5.76 2.89 -10.17
CA TYR A 119 -5.19 1.55 -10.38
C TYR A 119 -6.16 0.42 -10.00
N ALA A 120 -7.29 0.74 -9.36
CA ALA A 120 -8.31 -0.23 -8.95
C ALA A 120 -9.42 -0.44 -9.99
N SER A 121 -9.54 0.46 -10.96
CA SER A 121 -10.56 0.46 -12.02
C SER A 121 -10.12 -0.16 -13.34
N LYS A 122 -8.91 -0.75 -13.37
CA LYS A 122 -8.31 -1.34 -14.58
C LYS A 122 -7.88 -2.78 -14.36
#